data_AF-A0A132MWI7-F1
#
_entry.id   AF-A0A132MWI7-F1
#
_cell.length_a   1.000
_cell.length_b   1.000
_cell.length_c   1.000
_cell.angle_alpha   90.00
_cell.angle_beta   90.00
_cell.angle_gamma   90.00
#
_symmetry.space_group_name_H-M   'P 1'
#
loop_
_entity.id
_entity.type
_entity.pdbx_description
1 polymer ?
#
loop_
_entity_poly.entity_id
_entity_poly.type
_entity_poly.pdbx_seq_one_letter_code
_entity_poly.pdbx_strand_id
1 'polypeptide(L)'
;MPFPADRDDFESLCLALHRQREERARTWGKRVFLDRGAPDHLVYAELGHWPLSSEEIEYCLAARYDAVFLVLPHERTAATMTKSETVFSERLTRALREMYAERLGMVVHEVPPGTLAQRVRWVLDLCTNAR
;
A
#
# COMPACT_ATOMS: atom_id res chain seq x y z
N MET A 1 1.13 -5.80 -25.78
CA MET A 1 2.23 -5.27 -24.95
C MET A 1 2.38 -6.21 -23.78
N PRO A 2 3.52 -6.90 -23.59
CA PRO A 2 3.76 -7.62 -22.34
C PRO A 2 3.66 -6.62 -21.18
N PHE A 3 3.13 -7.06 -20.05
CA PHE A 3 3.04 -6.25 -18.83
C PHE A 3 4.47 -5.82 -18.44
N PRO A 4 4.75 -4.54 -18.17
CA PRO A 4 6.12 -4.00 -18.10
C PRO A 4 6.95 -4.46 -16.88
N ALA A 5 6.56 -5.54 -16.20
CA ALA A 5 7.28 -6.12 -15.07
C ALA A 5 8.71 -6.57 -15.40
N ASP A 6 9.01 -6.82 -16.68
CA ASP A 6 10.34 -7.26 -17.14
C ASP A 6 11.35 -6.10 -17.34
N ARG A 7 10.96 -4.86 -17.01
CA ARG A 7 11.86 -3.70 -17.11
C ARG A 7 12.35 -3.29 -15.72
N ASP A 8 13.65 -3.07 -15.62
CA ASP A 8 14.30 -2.66 -14.37
C ASP A 8 13.81 -1.30 -13.85
N ASP A 9 13.18 -0.47 -14.70
CA ASP A 9 12.66 0.85 -14.33
C ASP A 9 11.16 0.87 -13.96
N PHE A 10 10.49 -0.28 -13.97
CA PHE A 10 9.03 -0.36 -13.78
C PHE A 10 8.58 0.27 -12.46
N GLU A 11 9.24 -0.09 -11.36
CA GLU A 11 8.84 0.39 -10.03
C GLU A 11 9.15 1.88 -9.84
N SER A 12 10.28 2.36 -10.39
CA SER A 12 10.62 3.78 -10.43
C SER A 12 9.57 4.61 -11.17
N LEU A 13 9.07 4.12 -12.32
CA LEU A 13 7.99 4.79 -13.06
C LEU A 13 6.68 4.83 -12.26
N CYS A 14 6.35 3.75 -11.57
CA CYS A 14 5.20 3.69 -10.66
C CYS A 14 5.35 4.69 -9.51
N LEU A 15 6.53 4.77 -8.90
CA LEU A 15 6.82 5.69 -7.80
C LEU A 15 6.75 7.16 -8.24
N ALA A 16 7.25 7.48 -9.44
CA ALA A 16 7.15 8.83 -10.00
C ALA A 16 5.69 9.29 -10.15
N LEU A 17 4.82 8.42 -10.65
CA LEU A 17 3.38 8.69 -10.76
C LEU A 17 2.71 8.81 -9.38
N HIS A 18 3.10 7.97 -8.42
CA HIS A 18 2.62 8.02 -7.05
C HIS A 18 2.98 9.35 -6.38
N ARG A 19 4.24 9.78 -6.49
CA ARG A 19 4.73 11.06 -5.97
C ARG A 19 3.93 12.23 -6.52
N GLN A 20 3.69 12.27 -7.83
CA GLN A 20 2.88 13.33 -8.45
C GLN A 20 1.45 13.38 -7.88
N ARG A 21 0.83 12.21 -7.63
CA ARG A 21 -0.51 12.12 -7.03
C ARG A 21 -0.51 12.62 -5.58
N GLU A 22 0.45 12.19 -4.76
CA GLU A 22 0.56 12.60 -3.37
C GLU A 22 0.82 14.10 -3.22
N GLU A 23 1.73 14.66 -4.03
CA GLU A 23 2.02 16.09 -4.03
C GLU A 23 0.77 16.93 -4.34
N ARG A 24 -0.05 16.49 -5.32
CA ARG A 24 -1.35 17.14 -5.59
C ARG A 24 -2.31 16.98 -4.41
N ALA A 25 -2.40 15.80 -3.80
CA ALA A 25 -3.31 15.56 -2.68
C ALA A 25 -3.01 16.46 -1.47
N ARG A 26 -1.73 16.75 -1.21
CA ARG A 26 -1.29 17.66 -0.15
C ARG A 26 -1.83 19.08 -0.31
N THR A 27 -2.10 19.52 -1.54
CA THR A 27 -2.63 20.88 -1.81
C THR A 27 -4.12 21.04 -1.51
N TRP A 28 -4.86 19.94 -1.25
CA TRP A 28 -6.32 20.00 -1.14
C TRP A 28 -6.83 20.53 0.21
N GLY A 29 -5.97 20.61 1.23
CA GLY A 29 -6.33 21.15 2.55
C GLY A 29 -7.48 20.40 3.25
N LYS A 30 -7.72 19.15 2.85
CA LYS A 30 -8.78 18.28 3.36
C LYS A 30 -8.19 16.92 3.68
N ARG A 31 -8.95 16.10 4.40
CA ARG A 31 -8.65 14.68 4.54
C ARG A 31 -8.72 14.01 3.17
N VAL A 32 -7.67 13.27 2.83
CA VAL A 32 -7.55 12.50 1.58
C VAL A 32 -7.33 11.04 1.92
N PHE A 33 -7.97 10.15 1.16
CA PHE A 33 -7.67 8.72 1.19
C PHE A 33 -6.82 8.41 -0.04
N LEU A 34 -5.68 7.75 0.19
CA LEU A 34 -4.77 7.33 -0.88
C LEU A 34 -4.95 5.83 -1.08
N ASP A 35 -5.13 5.42 -2.32
CA ASP A 35 -5.00 4.02 -2.71
C ASP A 35 -3.50 3.75 -2.89
N ARG A 36 -2.93 3.04 -1.90
CA ARG A 36 -1.50 2.80 -1.64
C ARG A 36 -0.73 4.01 -1.11
N GLY A 37 0.39 3.72 -0.44
CA GLY A 37 1.34 4.72 0.04
C GLY A 37 2.74 4.50 -0.55
N ALA A 38 3.62 5.50 -0.41
CA ALA A 38 5.00 5.45 -0.90
C ALA A 38 5.79 4.24 -0.38
N PRO A 39 5.66 3.83 0.90
CA PRO A 39 6.33 2.63 1.42
C PRO A 39 5.96 1.32 0.70
N ASP A 40 4.80 1.25 0.04
CA ASP A 40 4.42 0.07 -0.75
C ASP A 40 5.46 -0.19 -1.85
N HIS A 41 6.02 0.87 -2.46
CA HIS A 41 6.99 0.76 -3.53
C HIS A 41 8.27 0.05 -3.09
N LEU A 42 8.69 0.21 -1.84
CA LEU A 42 9.84 -0.52 -1.28
C LEU A 42 9.56 -2.02 -1.24
N VAL A 43 8.35 -2.40 -0.84
CA VAL A 43 7.93 -3.81 -0.74
C VAL A 43 7.77 -4.42 -2.13
N TYR A 44 7.17 -3.69 -3.07
CA TYR A 44 7.05 -4.15 -4.45
C TYR A 44 8.41 -4.28 -5.13
N ALA A 45 9.30 -3.30 -4.99
CA ALA A 45 10.68 -3.35 -5.47
C ALA A 45 11.42 -4.59 -4.95
N GLU A 46 11.33 -4.87 -3.64
CA GLU A 46 11.99 -6.01 -3.02
C GLU A 46 11.44 -7.35 -3.55
N LEU A 47 10.12 -7.50 -3.62
CA LEU A 47 9.48 -8.74 -4.06
C LEU A 47 9.57 -8.98 -5.58
N GLY A 48 9.65 -7.89 -6.36
CA GLY A 48 9.78 -7.90 -7.81
C GLY A 48 11.23 -7.81 -8.31
N HIS A 49 12.20 -7.65 -7.39
CA HIS A 49 13.61 -7.44 -7.69
C HIS A 49 13.88 -6.21 -8.59
N TRP A 50 13.07 -5.16 -8.45
CA TRP A 50 13.28 -3.90 -9.18
C TRP A 50 14.22 -2.99 -8.39
N PRO A 51 15.30 -2.48 -9.00
CA PRO A 51 16.17 -1.52 -8.34
C PRO A 51 15.45 -0.21 -8.08
N LEU A 52 15.72 0.41 -6.93
CA LEU A 52 15.38 1.79 -6.64
C LEU A 52 16.65 2.56 -6.33
N SER A 53 16.71 3.82 -6.74
CA SER A 53 17.77 4.74 -6.37
C SER A 53 17.71 5.09 -4.88
N SER A 54 18.81 5.58 -4.33
CA SER A 54 18.85 6.04 -2.93
C SER A 54 17.84 7.15 -2.65
N GLU A 55 17.64 8.09 -3.58
CA GLU A 55 16.64 9.16 -3.45
C GLU A 55 15.22 8.60 -3.34
N GLU A 56 14.88 7.63 -4.19
CA GLU A 56 13.56 6.97 -4.16
C GLU A 56 13.33 6.23 -2.85
N ILE A 57 14.36 5.53 -2.36
CA ILE A 57 14.30 4.83 -1.08
C ILE A 57 14.08 5.82 0.07
N GLU A 58 14.84 6.92 0.10
CA GLU A 58 14.71 7.97 1.11
C GLU A 58 13.32 8.61 1.08
N TYR A 59 12.78 8.90 -0.12
CA TYR A 59 11.42 9.42 -0.29
C TYR A 59 10.38 8.49 0.34
N CYS A 60 10.45 7.20 0.03
CA CYS A 60 9.50 6.21 0.56
C CYS A 60 9.62 6.05 2.08
N LEU A 61 10.84 6.04 2.63
CA LEU A 61 11.07 5.93 4.08
C LEU A 61 10.66 7.19 4.86
N ALA A 62 10.69 8.36 4.22
CA ALA A 62 10.26 9.62 4.81
C ALA A 62 8.73 9.79 4.86
N ALA A 63 7.98 8.99 4.11
CA ALA A 63 6.53 9.09 4.03
C ALA A 63 5.87 8.85 5.39
N ARG A 64 4.85 9.63 5.73
CA ARG A 64 4.06 9.51 6.96
C ARG A 64 2.58 9.71 6.63
N TYR A 65 1.73 8.90 7.26
CA TYR A 65 0.29 8.91 7.11
C TYR A 65 -0.38 8.96 8.48
N ASP A 66 -1.53 9.63 8.58
CA ASP A 66 -2.30 9.71 9.83
C ASP A 66 -2.86 8.33 10.25
N ALA A 67 -3.20 7.50 9.27
CA ALA A 67 -3.68 6.14 9.47
C ALA A 67 -3.34 5.28 8.25
N VAL A 68 -2.97 4.02 8.48
CA VAL A 68 -2.75 3.02 7.44
C VAL A 68 -3.82 1.95 7.56
N PHE A 69 -4.59 1.72 6.51
CA PHE A 69 -5.63 0.69 6.47
C PHE A 69 -5.19 -0.48 5.60
N LEU A 70 -4.86 -1.60 6.23
CA LEU A 70 -4.40 -2.80 5.52
C LEU A 70 -5.60 -3.73 5.26
N VAL A 71 -5.96 -3.88 3.98
CA VAL A 71 -7.03 -4.80 3.58
C VAL A 71 -6.45 -6.20 3.39
N LEU A 72 -6.85 -7.13 4.26
CA LEU A 72 -6.41 -8.52 4.16
C LEU A 72 -7.11 -9.24 2.99
N PRO A 73 -6.44 -10.24 2.36
CA PRO A 73 -7.06 -11.07 1.33
C PRO A 73 -8.36 -11.69 1.85
N HIS A 74 -9.46 -11.52 1.11
CA HIS A 74 -10.76 -12.06 1.50
C HIS A 74 -10.88 -13.52 1.05
N GLU A 75 -11.52 -14.39 1.83
CA GLU A 75 -11.70 -15.82 1.50
C GLU A 75 -12.34 -16.02 0.11
N ARG A 76 -13.33 -15.19 -0.22
CA ARG A 76 -13.97 -15.20 -1.56
C ARG A 76 -13.06 -14.79 -2.71
N THR A 77 -12.10 -13.88 -2.51
CA THR A 77 -11.12 -13.53 -3.56
C THR A 77 -10.02 -14.59 -3.62
N ALA A 78 -9.62 -15.17 -2.49
CA ALA A 78 -8.71 -16.30 -2.44
C ALA A 78 -9.26 -17.54 -3.17
N ALA A 79 -10.59 -17.76 -3.14
CA ALA A 79 -11.25 -18.85 -3.85
C ALA A 79 -11.18 -18.74 -5.38
N THR A 80 -10.96 -17.54 -5.93
CA THR A 80 -10.78 -17.30 -7.37
C THR A 80 -9.31 -17.23 -7.79
N MET A 81 -8.39 -17.22 -6.83
CA MET A 81 -6.95 -17.13 -7.07
C MET A 81 -6.35 -18.53 -7.21
N THR A 82 -5.36 -18.65 -8.07
CA THR A 82 -4.47 -19.81 -8.07
C THR A 82 -3.73 -19.90 -6.74
N LYS A 83 -3.26 -21.11 -6.38
CA LYS A 83 -2.45 -21.31 -5.17
C LYS A 83 -1.23 -20.37 -5.12
N SER A 84 -0.60 -20.13 -6.26
CA SER A 84 0.54 -19.22 -6.39
C SER A 84 0.17 -17.76 -6.10
N GLU A 85 -0.97 -17.30 -6.61
CA GLU A 85 -1.45 -15.93 -6.36
C GLU A 85 -1.82 -15.74 -4.90
N THR A 86 -2.47 -16.72 -4.26
CA THR A 86 -2.80 -16.66 -2.83
C THR A 86 -1.54 -16.54 -1.97
N VAL A 87 -0.55 -17.40 -2.20
CA VAL A 87 0.73 -17.36 -1.47
C VAL A 87 1.46 -16.03 -1.69
N PHE A 88 1.46 -15.51 -2.92
CA PHE A 88 2.05 -14.21 -3.22
C PHE A 88 1.34 -13.08 -2.47
N SER A 89 0.00 -13.09 -2.47
CA SER A 89 -0.83 -12.09 -1.79
C SER A 89 -0.58 -12.09 -0.28
N GLU A 90 -0.55 -13.27 0.36
CA GLU A 90 -0.22 -13.40 1.78
C GLU A 90 1.19 -12.87 2.09
N ARG A 91 2.17 -13.21 1.25
CA ARG A 91 3.54 -12.71 1.39
C ARG A 91 3.62 -11.19 1.26
N LEU A 92 2.93 -10.62 0.27
CA LEU A 92 2.86 -9.18 0.05
C LEU A 92 2.18 -8.47 1.23
N THR A 93 1.02 -8.95 1.69
CA THR A 93 0.29 -8.35 2.82
C THR A 93 1.13 -8.35 4.09
N ARG A 94 1.84 -9.44 4.39
CA ARG A 94 2.77 -9.50 5.52
C ARG A 94 3.91 -8.50 5.39
N ALA A 95 4.56 -8.43 4.23
CA ALA A 95 5.67 -7.52 4.00
C ALA A 95 5.23 -6.04 4.09
N LEU A 96 4.03 -5.70 3.60
CA LEU A 96 3.44 -4.37 3.78
C LEU A 96 3.21 -4.05 5.26
N ARG A 97 2.61 -4.98 6.02
CA ARG A 97 2.41 -4.82 7.46
C ARG A 97 3.72 -4.54 8.19
N GLU A 98 4.75 -5.35 7.94
CA GLU A 98 6.08 -5.22 8.55
C GLU A 98 6.73 -3.88 8.17
N MET A 99 6.66 -3.47 6.89
CA MET A 99 7.18 -2.18 6.43
C MET A 99 6.55 -1.02 7.19
N TYR A 100 5.21 -0.96 7.25
CA TYR A 100 4.53 0.15 7.91
C TYR A 100 4.66 0.12 9.43
N ALA A 101 4.41 -1.03 10.07
CA ALA A 101 4.36 -1.14 11.52
C ALA A 101 5.74 -1.20 12.17
N GLU A 102 6.63 -2.05 11.65
CA GLU A 102 7.89 -2.37 12.31
C GLU A 102 9.02 -1.46 11.82
N ARG A 103 9.07 -1.20 10.51
CA ARG A 103 10.15 -0.42 9.90
C ARG A 103 9.91 1.09 9.99
N LEU A 104 8.66 1.53 9.84
CA LEU A 104 8.28 2.94 9.88
C LEU A 104 7.57 3.37 11.16
N GLY A 105 7.25 2.43 12.05
CA GLY A 105 6.62 2.72 13.34
C GLY A 105 5.21 3.30 13.24
N MET A 106 4.49 3.04 12.14
CA MET A 106 3.15 3.55 11.93
C MET A 106 2.08 2.63 12.51
N VAL A 107 0.94 3.21 12.89
CA VAL A 107 -0.23 2.43 13.32
C VAL A 107 -0.91 1.84 12.08
N VAL A 108 -0.90 0.51 11.98
CA VAL A 108 -1.58 -0.25 10.93
C VAL A 108 -2.90 -0.79 11.45
N HIS A 109 -3.98 -0.40 10.79
CA HIS A 109 -5.33 -0.87 11.04
C HIS A 109 -5.68 -1.97 10.04
N GLU A 110 -5.64 -3.23 10.48
CA GLU A 110 -6.11 -4.35 9.68
C GLU A 110 -7.65 -4.27 9.54
N VAL A 111 -8.12 -4.11 8.30
CA VAL A 111 -9.54 -3.93 8.02
C VAL A 111 -10.26 -5.26 8.22
N PRO A 112 -11.28 -5.34 9.10
CA PRO A 112 -11.96 -6.60 9.39
C PRO A 112 -12.69 -7.15 8.16
N PRO A 113 -12.86 -8.49 8.07
CA PRO A 113 -13.65 -9.10 7.01
C PRO A 113 -15.13 -8.67 7.11
N GLY A 114 -15.83 -8.68 5.97
CA GLY A 114 -17.24 -8.26 5.90
C GLY A 114 -17.68 -7.86 4.49
N THR A 115 -18.86 -7.27 4.39
CA THR A 115 -19.32 -6.62 3.16
C THR A 115 -18.54 -5.33 2.90
N LEU A 116 -18.55 -4.85 1.65
CA LEU A 116 -17.96 -3.55 1.31
C LEU A 116 -18.51 -2.42 2.20
N ALA A 117 -19.84 -2.39 2.39
CA ALA A 117 -20.50 -1.36 3.20
C ALA A 117 -20.04 -1.38 4.67
N GLN A 118 -19.84 -2.58 5.25
CA GLN A 118 -19.32 -2.73 6.62
C GLN A 118 -17.88 -2.23 6.73
N ARG A 119 -17.01 -2.60 5.78
CA ARG A 119 -15.60 -2.15 5.78
C ARG A 119 -15.48 -0.64 5.62
N VAL A 120 -16.24 -0.05 4.68
CA VAL A 120 -16.26 1.40 4.47
C VAL A 120 -16.71 2.12 5.74
N ARG A 121 -17.79 1.65 6.39
CA ARG A 121 -18.25 2.23 7.66
C ARG A 121 -17.18 2.17 8.73
N TRP A 122 -16.54 1.01 8.90
CA TRP A 122 -15.49 0.82 9.90
C TRP A 122 -14.29 1.77 9.71
N VAL A 123 -13.82 1.94 8.47
CA VAL A 123 -12.74 2.89 8.14
C VAL A 123 -13.16 4.34 8.46
N LEU A 124 -14.37 4.72 8.06
CA LEU A 124 -14.87 6.08 8.29
C LEU A 124 -15.08 6.39 9.78
N ASP A 125 -15.58 5.42 10.56
CA ASP A 125 -15.78 5.56 12.00
C ASP A 125 -14.43 5.80 12.72
N LEU A 126 -13.38 5.04 12.36
CA LEU A 126 -12.02 5.28 12.87
C LEU A 126 -11.49 6.67 12.53
N CYS A 127 -11.67 7.11 11.29
CA CYS A 127 -11.24 8.45 10.89
C CYS A 127 -12.01 9.57 11.61
N THR A 128 -13.26 9.33 12.03
CA THR A 128 -14.11 10.33 12.68
C THR A 128 -13.83 10.44 14.18
N ASN A 129 -13.52 9.31 14.81
CA ASN A 129 -13.27 9.20 16.25
C ASN A 129 -11.83 9.51 16.66
N ALA A 130 -10.87 9.54 15.73
CA ALA A 130 -9.47 9.88 16.00
C ALA A 130 -9.23 11.41 16.21
N ARG A 131 -10.14 12.10 16.89
CA ARG A 131 -10.00 13.52 17.27
C ARG A 131 -9.42 13.68 18.66
#